data_AF-A0A158S0T0-F1
#
_entry.id   AF-A0A158S0T0-F1
#
_cell.length_a   1.000
_cell.length_b   1.000
_cell.length_c   1.000
_cell.angle_alpha   90.00
_cell.angle_beta   90.00
_cell.angle_gamma   90.00
#
_symmetry.space_group_name_H-M   'P 1'
#
loop_
_entity.id
_entity.type
_entity.pdbx_description
1 polymer ?
#
loop_
_entity_poly.entity_id
_entity_poly.type
_entity_poly.pdbx_seq_one_letter_code
_entity_poly.pdbx_strand_id
1 'polypeptide(L)'
;MSHRLPPQVAKMTGADRKNPGRHAGRNDPTSPLLGEPSRHLTAKQKKAWRLFKDELPWLMEADRAMLDLAATFRAQLTEMHGLSINNAQIYSAILSKLAATPVDRSRAPSFPSDGGHDEFFDD
;
A
#
# COMPACT_ATOMS: atom_id res chain seq x y z
N MET A 1 17.95 6.27 13.94
CA MET A 1 17.15 7.18 13.08
C MET A 1 15.68 6.86 13.31
N SER A 2 14.88 7.82 13.82
CA SER A 2 13.46 7.61 14.11
C SER A 2 12.68 7.49 12.80
N HIS A 3 12.22 6.29 12.45
CA HIS A 3 11.30 6.09 11.32
C HIS A 3 10.01 6.85 11.61
N ARG A 4 9.78 7.98 10.93
CA ARG A 4 8.59 8.81 11.09
C ARG A 4 7.52 8.33 10.10
N LEU A 5 6.33 8.03 10.61
CA LEU A 5 5.18 7.70 9.77
C LEU A 5 4.55 8.99 9.21
N PRO A 6 4.17 9.03 7.92
CA PRO A 6 3.35 10.10 7.36
C PRO A 6 2.07 10.31 8.19
N PRO A 7 1.54 11.54 8.31
CA PRO A 7 0.36 11.83 9.13
C PRO A 7 -0.90 11.07 8.74
N GLN A 8 -1.17 10.82 7.45
CA GLN A 8 -2.28 9.94 7.03
C GLN A 8 -2.06 8.50 7.50
N VAL A 9 -0.86 7.95 7.32
CA VAL A 9 -0.49 6.64 7.86
C VAL A 9 -0.63 6.64 9.38
N ALA A 10 -0.25 7.72 10.06
CA ALA A 10 -0.38 7.84 11.51
C ALA A 10 -1.84 7.92 11.98
N LYS A 11 -2.71 8.63 11.25
CA LYS A 11 -4.16 8.69 11.50
C LYS A 11 -4.80 7.33 11.32
N MET A 12 -4.49 6.66 10.21
CA MET A 12 -5.10 5.38 9.87
C MET A 12 -4.54 4.20 10.69
N THR A 13 -3.33 4.33 11.26
CA THR A 13 -2.73 3.34 12.17
C THR A 13 -2.99 3.64 13.65
N GLY A 14 -3.68 4.75 13.96
CA GLY A 14 -3.90 5.23 15.33
C GLY A 14 -2.65 5.74 16.05
N ALA A 15 -1.51 5.86 15.36
CA ALA A 15 -0.28 6.41 15.91
C ALA A 15 -0.41 7.90 16.26
N ASP A 16 -1.32 8.62 15.61
CA ASP A 16 -1.70 10.00 15.94
C ASP A 16 -2.41 10.10 17.29
N ARG A 17 -3.28 9.16 17.63
CA ARG A 17 -3.98 9.08 18.94
C ARG A 17 -3.02 8.69 20.06
N LYS A 18 -2.02 7.86 19.75
CA LYS A 18 -0.99 7.45 20.72
C LYS A 18 0.03 8.55 21.02
N ASN A 19 0.30 9.46 20.06
CA ASN A 19 1.28 10.55 20.23
C ASN A 19 0.80 11.85 19.56
N PRO A 20 -0.29 12.48 20.03
CA PRO A 20 -0.93 13.61 19.34
C PRO A 20 0.01 14.80 19.13
N GLY A 21 0.89 15.07 20.11
CA GLY A 21 1.89 16.14 20.01
C GLY A 21 2.94 15.94 18.91
N ARG A 22 3.16 14.70 18.42
CA ARG A 22 4.07 14.44 17.29
C ARG A 22 3.45 14.68 15.92
N HIS A 23 2.12 14.82 15.85
CA HIS A 23 1.35 14.87 14.61
C HIS A 23 0.53 16.17 14.45
N ALA A 24 0.43 17.00 15.51
CA ALA A 24 -0.22 18.31 15.47
C ALA A 24 0.54 19.29 14.53
N GLY A 25 -0.21 20.05 13.71
CA GLY A 25 0.33 21.11 12.83
C GLY A 25 0.89 20.66 11.48
N ARG A 26 0.55 19.46 11.00
CA ARG A 26 1.03 18.95 9.71
C ARG A 26 0.08 19.30 8.55
N ASN A 27 0.65 19.90 7.50
CA ASN A 27 0.02 19.93 6.18
C ASN A 27 0.04 18.52 5.60
N ASP A 28 -1.14 17.94 5.39
CA ASP A 28 -1.30 16.73 4.60
C ASP A 28 -1.04 17.11 3.14
N PRO A 29 -0.10 16.47 2.42
CA PRO A 29 -0.23 16.43 0.98
C PRO A 29 -1.49 15.62 0.68
N THR A 30 -2.58 16.30 0.33
CA THR A 30 -3.78 15.65 -0.19
C THR A 30 -3.43 15.06 -1.56
N SER A 31 -2.87 13.86 -1.57
CA SER A 31 -2.64 13.12 -2.80
C SER A 31 -3.98 12.57 -3.27
N PRO A 32 -4.29 12.63 -4.58
CA PRO A 32 -5.40 11.89 -5.15
C PRO A 32 -5.28 10.39 -4.91
N LEU A 33 -6.41 9.69 -5.06
CA LEU A 33 -6.45 8.23 -5.03
C LEU A 33 -5.56 7.62 -6.12
N LEU A 34 -5.13 6.38 -5.91
CA LEU A 34 -4.19 5.68 -6.78
C LEU A 34 -4.58 5.68 -8.28
N GLY A 35 -5.87 5.61 -8.63
CA GLY A 35 -6.36 5.71 -10.02
C GLY A 35 -6.28 4.41 -10.83
N GLU A 36 -6.08 4.52 -12.15
CA GLU A 36 -5.92 3.41 -13.10
C GLU A 36 -4.44 3.11 -13.42
N PRO A 37 -4.07 1.88 -13.83
CA PRO A 37 -2.68 1.53 -14.16
C PRO A 37 -2.02 2.48 -15.16
N SER A 38 -0.71 2.70 -14.99
CA SER A 38 0.05 3.57 -15.90
C SER A 38 0.01 3.07 -17.35
N ARG A 39 -0.12 4.01 -18.29
CA ARG A 39 -0.31 3.73 -19.72
C ARG A 39 0.78 2.85 -20.34
N HIS A 40 2.01 2.99 -19.86
CA HIS A 40 3.21 2.33 -20.38
C HIS A 40 3.34 0.86 -19.92
N LEU A 41 2.52 0.40 -18.98
CA LEU A 41 2.55 -0.98 -18.50
C LEU A 41 1.96 -1.94 -19.54
N THR A 42 2.54 -3.13 -19.65
CA THR A 42 2.00 -4.23 -20.46
C THR A 42 0.71 -4.79 -19.86
N ALA A 43 -0.06 -5.59 -20.60
CA ALA A 43 -1.32 -6.16 -20.11
C ALA A 43 -1.14 -6.97 -18.81
N LYS A 44 -0.06 -7.75 -18.69
CA LYS A 44 0.24 -8.56 -17.50
C LYS A 44 0.66 -7.70 -16.31
N GLN A 45 1.44 -6.66 -16.57
CA GLN A 45 1.81 -5.68 -15.54
C GLN A 45 0.59 -4.90 -15.05
N LYS A 46 -0.32 -4.49 -15.95
CA LYS A 46 -1.60 -3.84 -15.57
C LYS A 46 -2.47 -4.75 -14.70
N LYS A 47 -2.51 -6.06 -15.00
CA LYS A 47 -3.18 -7.04 -14.14
C LYS A 47 -2.56 -7.09 -12.74
N ALA A 48 -1.23 -7.20 -12.66
CA ALA A 48 -0.52 -7.19 -11.38
C ALA A 48 -0.72 -5.89 -10.59
N TRP A 49 -0.75 -4.75 -11.27
CA TRP A 49 -1.00 -3.45 -10.68
C TRP A 49 -2.39 -3.37 -10.04
N ARG A 50 -3.43 -3.87 -10.73
CA ARG A 50 -4.80 -3.91 -10.18
C ARG A 50 -4.89 -4.80 -8.95
N LEU A 51 -4.24 -5.97 -8.99
CA LEU A 51 -4.17 -6.85 -7.81
C LEU A 51 -3.53 -6.13 -6.61
N PHE A 52 -2.46 -5.37 -6.81
CA PHE A 52 -1.85 -4.60 -5.74
C PHE A 52 -2.75 -3.46 -5.23
N LYS A 53 -3.51 -2.80 -6.10
CA LYS A 53 -4.50 -1.79 -5.69
C LYS A 53 -5.56 -2.41 -4.76
N ASP A 54 -6.00 -3.63 -5.07
CA ASP A 54 -6.98 -4.35 -4.26
C ASP A 54 -6.37 -4.87 -2.94
N GLU A 55 -5.13 -5.37 -2.99
CA GLU A 55 -4.41 -5.91 -1.82
C GLU A 55 -3.88 -4.82 -0.87
N LEU A 56 -3.61 -3.62 -1.38
CA LEU A 56 -2.99 -2.50 -0.67
C LEU A 56 -3.88 -1.23 -0.82
N PRO A 57 -5.10 -1.23 -0.23
CA PRO A 57 -6.07 -0.14 -0.44
C PRO A 57 -5.62 1.22 0.11
N TRP A 58 -4.52 1.28 0.86
CA TRP A 58 -3.95 2.50 1.43
C TRP A 58 -3.01 3.27 0.50
N LEU A 59 -2.71 2.73 -0.68
CA LEU A 59 -1.83 3.40 -1.63
C LEU A 59 -2.52 4.60 -2.30
N MET A 60 -1.74 5.65 -2.53
CA MET A 60 -2.19 6.91 -3.12
C MET A 60 -1.46 7.20 -4.43
N GLU A 61 -1.85 8.25 -5.16
CA GLU A 61 -1.21 8.63 -6.43
C GLU A 61 0.33 8.80 -6.30
N ALA A 62 0.81 9.32 -5.17
CA ALA A 62 2.23 9.46 -4.89
C ALA A 62 3.01 8.13 -4.90
N ASP A 63 2.34 6.99 -4.63
CA ASP A 63 2.97 5.67 -4.58
C ASP A 63 3.08 5.01 -5.96
N ARG A 64 2.46 5.58 -7.00
CA ARG A 64 2.36 4.98 -8.34
C ARG A 64 3.70 4.60 -8.94
N ALA A 65 4.72 5.44 -8.78
CA ALA A 65 6.05 5.18 -9.33
C ALA A 65 6.66 3.89 -8.74
N MET A 66 6.46 3.65 -7.45
CA MET A 66 6.93 2.44 -6.77
C MET A 66 6.03 1.25 -7.12
N LEU A 67 4.73 1.46 -7.25
CA LEU A 67 3.78 0.44 -7.63
C LEU A 67 3.97 -0.07 -9.06
N ASP A 68 4.32 0.79 -10.01
CA ASP A 68 4.64 0.40 -11.40
C ASP A 68 5.84 -0.56 -11.44
N LEU A 69 6.85 -0.35 -10.60
CA LEU A 69 7.98 -1.27 -10.42
C LEU A 69 7.53 -2.60 -9.80
N ALA A 70 6.74 -2.55 -8.72
CA ALA A 70 6.21 -3.75 -8.08
C ALA A 70 5.40 -4.61 -9.06
N ALA A 71 4.53 -3.99 -9.86
CA ALA A 71 3.73 -4.63 -10.88
C ALA A 71 4.61 -5.27 -11.98
N THR A 72 5.70 -4.61 -12.34
CA THR A 72 6.70 -5.14 -13.29
C THR A 72 7.35 -6.42 -12.79
N PHE A 73 7.87 -6.40 -11.56
CA PHE A 73 8.49 -7.59 -10.97
C PHE A 73 7.48 -8.72 -10.73
N ARG A 74 6.26 -8.41 -10.29
CA ARG A 74 5.21 -9.43 -10.10
C ARG A 74 4.81 -10.12 -11.40
N ALA A 75 4.73 -9.38 -12.50
CA ALA A 75 4.49 -9.95 -13.82
C ALA A 75 5.63 -10.90 -14.25
N GLN A 76 6.89 -10.48 -14.06
CA GLN A 76 8.07 -11.33 -14.35
C GLN A 76 8.10 -12.60 -13.49
N LEU A 77 7.80 -12.48 -12.19
CA LEU A 77 7.70 -13.59 -11.24
C LEU A 77 6.67 -14.64 -11.69
N THR A 78 5.50 -14.17 -12.12
CA THR A 78 4.39 -15.05 -12.56
C THR A 78 4.77 -15.86 -13.79
N GLU A 79 5.65 -15.32 -14.63
CA GLU A 79 6.15 -16.00 -15.83
C GLU A 79 7.33 -16.94 -15.53
N MET A 80 7.89 -16.95 -14.32
CA MET A 80 9.13 -17.66 -13.95
C MET A 80 10.34 -17.28 -14.83
N HIS A 81 10.28 -16.13 -15.50
CA HIS A 81 11.34 -15.66 -16.40
C HIS A 81 12.36 -14.78 -15.64
N GLY A 82 13.64 -15.16 -15.68
CA GLY A 82 14.74 -14.26 -15.33
C GLY A 82 14.83 -13.86 -13.85
N LEU A 83 14.37 -14.71 -12.93
CA LEU A 83 14.49 -14.47 -11.50
C LEU A 83 15.90 -14.69 -11.01
N SER A 84 16.71 -13.62 -11.03
CA SER A 84 17.95 -13.59 -10.27
C SER A 84 17.66 -13.35 -8.79
N ILE A 85 18.59 -13.77 -7.93
CA ILE A 85 18.55 -13.46 -6.48
C ILE A 85 18.45 -11.94 -6.26
N ASN A 86 19.13 -11.15 -7.09
CA ASN A 86 19.09 -9.69 -7.03
C ASN A 86 17.67 -9.16 -7.31
N ASN A 87 16.95 -9.71 -8.30
CA ASN A 87 15.58 -9.33 -8.60
C ASN A 87 14.63 -9.62 -7.43
N ALA A 88 14.81 -10.76 -6.76
CA ALA A 88 14.03 -11.12 -5.57
C ALA A 88 14.30 -10.16 -4.39
N GLN A 89 15.56 -9.78 -4.18
CA GLN A 89 15.95 -8.83 -3.14
C GLN A 89 15.37 -7.42 -3.40
N ILE A 90 15.47 -6.92 -4.64
CA ILE A 90 14.90 -5.64 -5.04
C ILE A 90 13.38 -5.66 -4.86
N TYR A 91 12.72 -6.73 -5.30
CA TYR A 91 11.28 -6.87 -5.16
C TYR A 91 10.85 -6.88 -3.69
N SER A 92 11.54 -7.63 -2.82
CA SER A 92 11.28 -7.61 -1.38
C SER A 92 11.43 -6.20 -0.79
N ALA A 93 12.45 -5.44 -1.19
CA ALA A 93 12.65 -4.07 -0.72
C ALA A 93 11.55 -3.12 -1.18
N ILE A 94 11.04 -3.28 -2.40
CA ILE A 94 9.89 -2.53 -2.92
C ILE A 94 8.63 -2.84 -2.09
N LEU A 95 8.35 -4.12 -1.84
CA LEU A 95 7.19 -4.52 -1.05
C LEU A 95 7.23 -3.95 0.38
N SER A 96 8.39 -3.96 1.04
CA SER A 96 8.53 -3.32 2.36
C SER A 96 8.25 -1.81 2.32
N LYS A 97 8.67 -1.11 1.26
CA LYS A 97 8.38 0.33 1.11
C LYS A 97 6.89 0.62 0.89
N LEU A 98 6.17 -0.30 0.26
CA LEU A 98 4.72 -0.21 0.03
C LEU A 98 3.89 -0.72 1.23
N ALA A 99 4.54 -1.11 2.33
CA ALA A 99 3.92 -1.78 3.48
C ALA A 99 3.19 -3.09 3.12
N ALA A 100 3.64 -3.77 2.05
CA ALA A 100 3.01 -4.96 1.49
C ALA A 100 3.52 -6.28 2.10
N THR A 101 4.27 -6.24 3.21
CA THR A 101 4.76 -7.43 3.90
C THR A 101 3.87 -7.79 5.10
N PRO A 102 3.85 -9.04 5.59
CA PRO A 102 3.04 -9.42 6.75
C PRO A 102 3.36 -8.61 8.01
N VAL A 103 4.63 -8.23 8.20
CA VAL A 103 5.07 -7.39 9.32
C VAL A 103 4.53 -5.96 9.15
N ASP A 104 4.56 -5.44 7.93
CA ASP A 104 4.08 -4.09 7.64
C ASP A 104 2.55 -4.01 7.61
N ARG A 105 1.83 -5.10 7.31
CA ARG A 105 0.36 -5.17 7.41
C ARG A 105 -0.14 -4.86 8.82
N SER A 106 0.58 -5.27 9.86
CA SER A 106 0.25 -4.91 11.25
C SER A 106 0.37 -3.40 11.54
N ARG A 107 1.08 -2.68 10.67
CA ARG A 107 1.30 -1.23 10.70
C ARG A 107 0.57 -0.54 9.55
N ALA A 108 -0.20 -1.27 8.75
CA ALA A 108 -0.94 -0.67 7.66
C ALA A 108 -2.20 -0.01 8.22
N PRO A 109 -2.56 1.18 7.71
CA PRO A 109 -3.90 1.75 7.81
C PRO A 109 -5.01 0.69 7.75
N SER A 110 -5.71 0.45 8.85
CA SER A 110 -6.92 -0.37 8.81
C SER A 110 -8.05 0.53 8.33
N PHE A 111 -8.62 0.25 7.15
CA PHE A 111 -9.87 0.90 6.79
C PHE A 111 -10.97 0.32 7.69
N PRO A 112 -11.79 1.15 8.36
CA PRO A 112 -13.07 0.68 8.83
C PRO A 112 -13.80 0.11 7.61
N SER A 113 -14.23 -1.14 7.66
CA SER A 113 -15.28 -1.57 6.74
C SER A 113 -16.47 -0.66 7.01
N ASP A 114 -17.07 -0.05 5.98
CA ASP A 114 -18.42 0.50 6.07
C ASP A 114 -19.39 -0.68 6.31
N GLY A 115 -19.38 -1.19 7.53
CA GLY A 115 -20.38 -2.09 8.08
C GLY A 115 -21.44 -1.20 8.72
N GLY A 116 -22.26 -0.59 7.88
CA GLY A 116 -23.58 -0.14 8.30
C GLY A 116 -24.34 -1.36 8.82
N HIS A 117 -24.92 -1.19 10.01
CA HIS A 117 -25.98 -1.96 10.66
C HIS A 117 -26.42 -3.29 10.04
N ASP A 118 -26.42 -4.33 10.87
CA ASP A 118 -27.59 -5.22 10.99
C ASP A 118 -27.80 -5.54 12.49
N GLU A 119 -28.70 -4.78 13.11
CA GLU A 119 -29.49 -5.26 14.24
C GLU A 119 -30.53 -6.24 13.68
N PHE A 120 -30.23 -7.55 13.63
CA PHE A 120 -31.19 -8.65 13.38
C PHE A 120 -30.39 -9.97 13.54
N PHE A 121 -30.50 -10.78 14.61
CA PHE A 121 -31.63 -11.64 15.00
C PHE A 121 -31.49 -12.09 16.48
N ASP A 122 -32.64 -12.35 17.09
CA ASP A 122 -32.96 -12.81 18.46
C ASP A 122 -32.20 -14.06 19.00
N ASP A 123 -31.89 -14.06 20.32
CA ASP A 123 -32.54 -14.89 21.37
C ASP A 123 -32.13 -14.41 22.79
#